data_AF-A0A8X7N748-F1
#
_entry.id   AF-A0A8X7N748-F1
#
_cell.length_a   1.000
_cell.length_b   1.000
_cell.length_c   1.000
_cell.angle_alpha   90.00
_cell.angle_beta   90.00
_cell.angle_gamma   90.00
#
_symmetry.space_group_name_H-M   'P 1'
#
loop_
_entity.id
_entity.type
_entity.pdbx_description
1 polymer ?
#
loop_
_entity_poly.entity_id
_entity_poly.type
_entity_poly.pdbx_seq_one_letter_code
_entity_poly.pdbx_strand_id
1 'polypeptide(L)'
;DFGYILNRDPKPFPPPVKVCKEMVDGMGGTSSAHYARFKSLCHTAFSSLRKSANLILNLVALMVDANVPDIKIEPDKAVLKVQEKFRLDLTEDEAIKYFEGLLNDTSYLAAMFDRLHDVAQYFRQ
;
A
#
# COMPACT_ATOMS: atom_id res chain seq x y z
N ASP A 1 10.11 4.57 10.69
CA ASP A 1 10.36 5.94 10.23
C ASP A 1 9.19 6.37 9.35
N PHE A 2 8.74 7.61 9.49
CA PHE A 2 7.63 8.22 8.74
C PHE A 2 8.06 9.53 8.07
N GLY A 3 9.36 9.71 7.80
CA GLY A 3 9.90 10.89 7.13
C GLY A 3 9.35 11.16 5.72
N TYR A 4 8.63 10.20 5.13
CA TYR A 4 7.90 10.36 3.87
C TYR A 4 6.47 9.80 3.98
N ILE A 5 5.47 10.63 3.68
CA ILE A 5 4.04 10.31 3.67
C ILE A 5 3.35 10.86 2.42
N LEU A 6 2.05 10.55 2.23
CA LEU A 6 1.23 11.09 1.13
C LEU A 6 1.84 10.90 -0.27
N ASN A 7 2.27 9.66 -0.55
CA ASN A 7 2.93 9.24 -1.79
C ASN A 7 4.29 9.91 -2.06
N ARG A 8 4.88 10.60 -1.07
CA ARG A 8 6.30 10.94 -1.12
C ARG A 8 7.09 9.66 -0.84
N ASP A 9 8.04 9.36 -1.70
CA ASP A 9 9.01 8.29 -1.50
C ASP A 9 10.29 8.70 -2.25
N PRO A 10 11.49 8.45 -1.71
CA PRO A 10 12.74 8.72 -2.42
C PRO A 10 12.91 7.82 -3.65
N LYS A 11 12.20 6.69 -3.73
CA LYS A 11 12.24 5.78 -4.89
C LYS A 11 11.28 6.28 -5.98
N PRO A 12 11.67 6.20 -7.27
CA PRO A 12 10.83 6.68 -8.37
C PRO A 12 9.55 5.85 -8.59
N PHE A 13 9.57 4.57 -8.23
CA PHE A 13 8.43 3.65 -8.39
C PHE A 13 8.25 2.79 -7.14
N PRO A 14 7.71 3.35 -6.05
CA PRO A 14 7.45 2.57 -4.85
C PRO A 14 6.34 1.55 -5.13
N PRO A 15 6.44 0.32 -4.59
CA PRO A 15 5.36 -0.66 -4.74
C PRO A 15 4.08 -0.13 -4.07
N PRO A 16 2.90 -0.47 -4.61
CA PRO A 16 1.64 0.02 -4.07
C PRO A 16 1.35 -0.50 -2.65
N VAL A 17 1.85 -1.70 -2.33
CA VAL A 17 1.81 -2.29 -0.98
C VAL A 17 3.23 -2.60 -0.52
N LYS A 18 3.53 -2.31 0.75
CA LYS A 18 4.84 -2.59 1.37
C LYS A 18 4.83 -3.97 2.05
N VAL A 19 4.86 -5.03 1.26
CA VAL A 19 5.03 -6.42 1.72
C VAL A 19 6.19 -7.04 0.96
N CYS A 20 7.25 -7.46 1.66
CA CYS A 20 8.41 -8.10 1.04
C CYS A 20 8.30 -9.63 1.09
N LYS A 21 9.15 -10.30 0.32
CA LYS A 21 9.16 -11.76 0.18
C LYS A 21 9.35 -12.47 1.52
N GLU A 22 10.25 -11.99 2.36
CA GLU A 22 10.57 -12.58 3.67
C GLU A 22 9.36 -12.56 4.61
N MET A 23 8.50 -11.54 4.50
CA MET A 23 7.23 -11.49 5.25
C MET A 23 6.25 -12.55 4.76
N VAL A 24 6.18 -12.76 3.45
CA VAL A 24 5.33 -13.80 2.83
C VAL A 24 5.86 -15.19 3.19
N ASP A 25 7.18 -15.39 3.13
CA ASP A 25 7.84 -16.64 3.51
C ASP A 25 7.67 -16.92 5.01
N GLY A 26 7.71 -15.89 5.85
CA GLY A 26 7.39 -15.98 7.28
C GLY A 26 5.93 -16.37 7.56
N MET A 27 5.02 -16.10 6.61
CA MET A 27 3.65 -16.61 6.64
C MET A 27 3.53 -18.04 6.06
N GLY A 28 4.60 -18.63 5.53
CA GLY A 28 4.59 -19.96 4.92
C GLY A 28 4.40 -19.95 3.40
N GLY A 29 4.61 -18.79 2.75
CA GLY A 29 4.50 -18.63 1.30
C GLY A 29 3.08 -18.32 0.82
N THR A 30 2.95 -18.00 -0.46
CA THR A 30 1.69 -17.53 -1.08
C THR A 30 0.58 -18.57 -1.12
N SER A 31 0.92 -19.86 -1.03
CA SER A 31 -0.04 -20.97 -0.99
C SER A 31 -0.45 -21.38 0.43
N SER A 32 0.11 -20.75 1.46
CA SER A 32 -0.20 -21.10 2.85
C SER A 32 -1.59 -20.63 3.28
N ALA A 33 -2.20 -21.37 4.20
CA ALA A 33 -3.44 -20.95 4.86
C ALA A 33 -3.27 -19.63 5.64
N HIS A 34 -2.07 -19.34 6.15
CA HIS A 34 -1.79 -18.09 6.87
C HIS A 34 -1.73 -16.90 5.91
N TYR A 35 -1.15 -17.04 4.72
CA TYR A 35 -1.18 -15.98 3.71
C TYR A 35 -2.60 -15.72 3.21
N ALA A 36 -3.41 -16.78 3.02
CA ALA A 36 -4.84 -16.63 2.70
C ALA A 36 -5.59 -15.86 3.81
N ARG A 37 -5.32 -16.19 5.08
CA ARG A 37 -5.88 -15.47 6.24
C ARG A 37 -5.41 -14.01 6.29
N PHE A 38 -4.14 -13.75 6.00
CA PHE A 38 -3.60 -12.39 5.90
C PHE A 38 -4.38 -11.58 4.86
N LYS A 39 -4.57 -12.09 3.64
CA LYS A 39 -5.35 -11.40 2.60
C LYS A 39 -6.78 -11.11 3.08
N SER A 40 -7.45 -12.09 3.68
CA SER A 40 -8.80 -11.92 4.23
C SER A 40 -8.86 -10.81 5.29
N LEU A 41 -7.90 -10.77 6.21
CA LEU A 41 -7.82 -9.70 7.22
C LEU A 41 -7.60 -8.33 6.57
N CYS A 42 -6.75 -8.24 5.55
CA CYS A 42 -6.52 -6.99 4.83
C CYS A 42 -7.79 -6.51 4.10
N HIS A 43 -8.58 -7.42 3.52
CA HIS A 43 -9.88 -7.07 2.92
C HIS A 43 -10.85 -6.53 3.98
N THR A 44 -11.00 -7.22 5.11
CA THR A 44 -11.88 -6.76 6.20
C THR A 44 -11.44 -5.40 6.76
N ALA A 45 -10.13 -5.20 6.94
CA ALA A 45 -9.58 -3.93 7.41
C ALA A 45 -9.84 -2.81 6.40
N PHE A 46 -9.62 -3.05 5.10
CA PHE A 46 -9.87 -2.06 4.06
C PHE A 46 -11.36 -1.67 3.99
N SER A 47 -12.28 -2.63 4.00
CA SER A 47 -13.72 -2.36 4.08
C SER A 47 -14.10 -1.57 5.32
N SER A 48 -13.55 -1.93 6.49
CA SER A 48 -13.86 -1.24 7.75
C SER A 48 -13.37 0.21 7.73
N LEU A 49 -12.14 0.45 7.26
CA LEU A 49 -11.57 1.79 7.16
C LEU A 49 -12.35 2.66 6.15
N ARG A 50 -12.77 2.08 5.01
CA ARG A 50 -13.61 2.76 4.00
C ARG A 50 -14.95 3.25 4.58
N LYS A 51 -15.61 2.45 5.43
CA LYS A 51 -16.86 2.84 6.11
C LYS A 51 -16.67 4.07 7.01
N SER A 52 -15.48 4.23 7.59
CA SER A 52 -15.10 5.37 8.43
C SER A 52 -14.29 6.46 7.69
N ALA A 53 -14.22 6.44 6.36
CA ALA A 53 -13.31 7.31 5.60
C ALA A 53 -13.59 8.80 5.84
N ASN A 54 -14.85 9.21 5.92
CA ASN A 54 -15.23 10.62 6.15
C ASN A 54 -14.61 11.19 7.44
N LEU A 55 -14.57 10.41 8.52
CA LEU A 55 -13.93 10.84 9.77
C LEU A 55 -12.43 11.05 9.56
N ILE A 56 -11.76 10.10 8.91
CA ILE A 56 -10.32 10.18 8.64
C ILE A 56 -10.00 11.37 7.74
N LEU A 57 -10.80 11.61 6.69
CA LEU A 57 -10.63 12.73 5.78
C LEU A 57 -10.81 14.07 6.49
N ASN A 58 -11.81 14.19 7.37
CA ASN A 58 -12.02 15.40 8.17
C ASN A 58 -10.84 15.67 9.12
N LEU A 59 -10.29 14.63 9.76
CA LEU A 59 -9.09 14.79 10.59
C LEU A 59 -7.89 15.26 9.76
N VAL A 60 -7.67 14.69 8.56
CA VAL A 60 -6.60 15.12 7.67
C VAL A 60 -6.82 16.57 7.20
N ALA A 61 -8.06 16.98 6.95
CA ALA A 61 -8.39 18.36 6.59
C ALA A 61 -8.04 19.35 7.71
N LEU A 62 -8.25 18.98 8.97
CA LEU A 62 -7.84 19.79 10.13
C LEU A 62 -6.31 19.83 10.34
N MET A 63 -5.58 18.84 9.80
CA MET A 63 -4.13 18.74 9.92
C MET A 63 -3.37 19.55 8.85
N VAL A 64 -4.07 20.21 7.92
CA VAL A 64 -3.46 21.01 6.85
C VAL A 64 -2.51 22.09 7.40
N ASP A 65 -2.85 22.68 8.54
CA ASP A 65 -2.04 23.72 9.20
C ASP A 65 -1.09 23.17 10.30
N ALA A 66 -1.03 21.85 10.49
CA ALA A 66 -0.31 21.22 11.61
C ALA A 66 1.23 21.18 11.45
N ASN A 67 1.79 22.00 10.56
CA ASN A 67 3.23 22.10 10.28
C ASN A 67 3.93 20.78 9.89
N VAL A 68 3.18 19.77 9.42
CA VAL A 68 3.75 18.50 8.94
C VAL A 68 4.50 18.75 7.61
N PRO A 69 5.80 18.40 7.49
CA PRO A 69 6.63 18.76 6.34
C PRO A 69 6.03 18.38 4.98
N ASP A 70 5.57 17.14 4.81
CA ASP A 70 5.03 16.67 3.54
C ASP A 70 3.64 17.23 3.20
N ILE A 71 2.84 17.58 4.21
CA ILE A 71 1.56 18.27 4.02
C ILE A 71 1.82 19.68 3.52
N LYS A 72 2.78 20.39 4.11
CA LYS A 72 3.13 21.78 3.74
C LYS A 72 3.53 21.97 2.28
N ILE A 73 4.03 20.92 1.63
CA ILE A 73 4.44 21.00 0.22
C ILE A 73 3.21 21.10 -0.69
N GLU A 74 2.13 20.38 -0.38
CA GLU A 74 0.88 20.39 -1.15
C GLU A 74 -0.34 20.27 -0.21
N PRO A 75 -0.62 21.30 0.61
CA PRO A 75 -1.62 21.24 1.68
C PRO A 75 -3.02 20.94 1.16
N ASP A 76 -3.36 21.59 0.06
CA ASP A 76 -4.60 21.48 -0.71
C ASP A 76 -4.82 20.09 -1.33
N LYS A 77 -3.77 19.29 -1.49
CA LYS A 77 -3.87 17.91 -2.04
C LYS A 77 -3.77 16.82 -0.99
N ALA A 78 -3.46 17.14 0.27
CA ALA A 78 -3.25 16.13 1.31
C ALA A 78 -4.49 15.24 1.51
N VAL A 79 -5.66 15.87 1.63
CA VAL A 79 -6.96 15.17 1.77
C VAL A 79 -7.26 14.34 0.53
N LEU A 80 -7.07 14.92 -0.67
CA LEU A 80 -7.33 14.24 -1.94
C LEU A 80 -6.49 12.96 -2.09
N LYS A 81 -5.19 13.03 -1.78
CA LYS A 81 -4.28 11.87 -1.83
C LYS A 81 -4.72 10.75 -0.90
N VAL A 82 -5.29 11.07 0.26
CA VAL A 82 -5.82 10.07 1.20
C VAL A 82 -7.15 9.51 0.68
N GLN A 83 -8.02 10.36 0.15
CA GLN A 83 -9.31 9.96 -0.43
C GLN A 83 -9.11 8.99 -1.61
N GLU A 84 -8.14 9.24 -2.47
CA GLU A 84 -7.79 8.36 -3.60
C GLU A 84 -7.41 6.96 -3.13
N LYS A 85 -6.74 6.81 -1.98
CA LYS A 85 -6.40 5.49 -1.42
C LYS A 85 -7.61 4.73 -0.91
N PHE A 86 -8.66 5.44 -0.47
CA PHE A 86 -9.90 4.80 -0.04
C PHE A 86 -10.74 4.28 -1.19
N ARG A 87 -10.56 4.79 -2.42
CA ARG A 87 -11.33 4.39 -3.63
C ARG A 87 -12.84 4.44 -3.44
N LEU A 88 -13.34 5.50 -2.81
CA LEU A 88 -14.77 5.66 -2.51
C LEU A 88 -15.66 5.72 -3.76
N ASP A 89 -15.06 5.85 -4.95
CA ASP A 89 -15.68 5.72 -6.26
C ASP A 89 -16.14 4.28 -6.59
N LEU A 90 -15.57 3.28 -5.93
CA LEU A 90 -15.87 1.87 -6.17
C LEU A 90 -16.89 1.33 -5.18
N THR A 91 -17.69 0.34 -5.60
CA THR A 91 -18.48 -0.50 -4.69
C THR A 91 -17.58 -1.35 -3.78
N GLU A 92 -18.14 -1.98 -2.74
CA GLU A 92 -17.36 -2.83 -1.82
C GLU A 92 -16.67 -3.99 -2.56
N ASP A 93 -17.38 -4.69 -3.44
CA ASP A 93 -16.82 -5.81 -4.20
C ASP A 93 -15.72 -5.37 -5.18
N GLU A 94 -15.92 -4.24 -5.88
CA GLU A 94 -14.91 -3.68 -6.78
C GLU A 94 -13.67 -3.21 -6.02
N ALA A 95 -13.86 -2.62 -4.85
CA ALA A 95 -12.78 -2.16 -3.99
C ALA A 95 -11.94 -3.33 -3.46
N ILE A 96 -12.58 -4.43 -3.06
CA ILE A 96 -11.89 -5.66 -2.65
C ILE A 96 -11.08 -6.23 -3.82
N LYS A 97 -11.67 -6.33 -5.02
CA LYS A 97 -10.97 -6.80 -6.23
C LYS A 97 -9.78 -5.90 -6.58
N TYR A 98 -9.96 -4.58 -6.52
CA TYR A 98 -8.89 -3.61 -6.75
C TYR A 98 -7.74 -3.82 -5.77
N PHE A 99 -8.05 -3.94 -4.48
CA PHE A 99 -7.04 -4.10 -3.44
C PHE A 99 -6.34 -5.47 -3.51
N GLU A 100 -7.05 -6.53 -3.88
CA GLU A 100 -6.45 -7.84 -4.16
C GLU A 100 -5.46 -7.77 -5.34
N GLY A 101 -5.78 -7.00 -6.39
CA GLY A 101 -4.85 -6.70 -7.48
C GLY A 101 -3.53 -6.10 -6.96
N LEU A 102 -3.61 -5.10 -6.08
CA LEU A 102 -2.41 -4.47 -5.49
C LEU A 102 -1.56 -5.44 -4.67
N LEU A 103 -2.20 -6.34 -3.91
CA LEU A 103 -1.50 -7.37 -3.13
C LEU A 103 -0.78 -8.38 -4.02
N ASN A 104 -1.40 -8.76 -5.14
CA ASN A 104 -0.83 -9.71 -6.09
C ASN A 104 0.29 -9.10 -6.93
N ASP A 105 0.15 -7.84 -7.38
CA ASP A 105 1.19 -7.13 -8.13
C ASP A 105 2.48 -6.98 -7.34
N THR A 106 2.36 -6.74 -6.03
CA THR A 106 3.49 -6.65 -5.11
C THR A 106 4.24 -7.98 -5.03
N SER A 107 3.52 -9.10 -5.06
CA SER A 107 4.10 -10.45 -5.06
C SER A 107 4.81 -10.78 -6.37
N TYR A 108 4.27 -10.33 -7.51
CA TYR A 108 4.84 -10.60 -8.83
C TYR A 108 6.08 -9.75 -9.13
N LEU A 109 6.03 -8.45 -8.79
CA LEU A 109 7.17 -7.54 -8.97
C LEU A 109 8.33 -7.88 -8.05
N ALA A 110 8.07 -8.19 -6.76
CA ALA A 110 9.12 -8.62 -5.85
C ALA A 110 9.80 -9.89 -6.35
N ALA A 111 9.02 -10.89 -6.78
CA ALA A 111 9.57 -12.12 -7.35
C ALA A 111 10.33 -11.91 -8.68
N MET A 112 9.91 -10.96 -9.52
CA MET A 112 10.62 -10.62 -10.76
C MET A 112 11.92 -9.86 -10.48
N PHE A 113 11.91 -8.89 -9.57
CA PHE A 113 13.11 -8.14 -9.19
C PHE A 113 14.13 -9.03 -8.50
N ASP A 114 13.70 -9.96 -7.64
CA ASP A 114 14.59 -10.96 -7.05
C ASP A 114 15.25 -11.82 -8.14
N ARG A 115 14.47 -12.32 -9.11
CA ARG A 115 15.02 -13.11 -10.22
C ARG A 115 16.00 -12.33 -11.08
N LEU A 116 15.72 -11.06 -11.35
CA LEU A 116 16.64 -10.18 -12.10
C LEU A 116 17.91 -9.89 -11.30
N HIS A 117 17.79 -9.69 -9.98
CA HIS A 117 18.93 -9.47 -9.10
C HIS A 117 19.82 -10.72 -9.01
N ASP A 118 19.22 -11.91 -8.85
CA ASP A 118 19.93 -13.19 -8.82
C ASP A 118 20.66 -13.46 -10.14
N VAL A 119 20.02 -13.18 -11.28
CA VAL A 119 20.63 -13.29 -12.61
C VAL A 119 21.77 -12.28 -12.78
N ALA A 120 21.59 -11.03 -12.34
CA ALA A 120 22.64 -10.02 -12.39
C ALA A 120 23.84 -10.37 -11.48
N GLN A 121 23.60 -11.01 -10.33
CA GLN A 121 24.67 -11.55 -9.48
C GLN A 121 25.39 -12.74 -10.12
N TYR A 122 24.65 -13.63 -10.79
CA TYR A 122 25.22 -14.75 -11.53
C TYR A 122 26.15 -14.29 -12.66
N PHE A 123 25.78 -13.26 -13.42
CA PHE A 123 26.62 -12.69 -14.48
C PHE A 123 27.76 -11.80 -13.99
N ARG A 124 27.85 -11.53 -12.68
CA ARG A 124 28.94 -10.76 -12.05
C ARG A 124 30.06 -11.66 -11.53
N GLN A 125 29.88 -12.98 -11.55
CA GLN A 125 30.93 -13.99 -11.45
C GLN A 125 31.41 -14.39 -12.85
#